data_AF-A0A377GMR1-F1
#
_entry.id   AF-A0A377GMR1-F1
#
_cell.length_a   1.000
_cell.length_b   1.000
_cell.length_c   1.000
_cell.angle_alpha   90.00
_cell.angle_beta   90.00
_cell.angle_gamma   90.00
#
_symmetry.space_group_name_H-M   'P 1'
#
loop_
_entity.id
_entity.type
_entity.pdbx_description
1 polymer ?
#
loop_
_entity_poly.entity_id
_entity_poly.type
_entity_poly.pdbx_seq_one_letter_code
_entity_poly.pdbx_strand_id
1 'polypeptide(L)'
;MVVSMKNSELLEIAHEACAYARKHIKQGETTPRIKFYKKNTTLFDKDLTAIRKDDLKIKYKNRYEERKAAGHKESSIFHNLEYLDRLALTNEVADLREQADTLWNDFCTHKGINKNSERGQSIRRHALELCVLEKKIGNCGEFATLAFHYIQKKYPERLEEMNLIVLGVNGDKHVVVSLGRDEDRVICDPTLDLVFELEKEPQKLHSFGQFHGKNYYYPYSPEFDTLNKLATYTPEGTLTPEEIEALSQFKLEEQSHVDSPSTRTGN
;
A
#
# COMPACT_ATOMS: atom_id res chain seq x y z
N MET A 1 18.49 30.19 -1.04
CA MET A 1 19.04 28.87 -0.68
C MET A 1 17.95 28.13 0.09
N VAL A 2 17.38 27.06 -0.47
CA VAL A 2 16.45 26.21 0.28
C VAL A 2 17.30 25.40 1.26
N VAL A 3 17.07 25.58 2.55
CA VAL A 3 17.76 24.84 3.61
C VAL A 3 17.22 23.40 3.56
N SER A 4 18.08 22.41 3.33
CA SER A 4 17.66 21.01 3.37
C SER A 4 17.30 20.62 4.80
N MET A 5 16.23 19.85 4.98
CA MET A 5 15.86 19.30 6.28
C MET A 5 16.94 18.32 6.76
N LYS A 6 17.15 18.24 8.08
CA LYS A 6 18.09 17.27 8.65
C LYS A 6 17.51 15.86 8.55
N ASN A 7 18.35 14.86 8.25
CA ASN A 7 17.94 13.46 8.18
C ASN A 7 17.26 12.95 9.45
N SER A 8 17.65 13.44 10.63
CA SER A 8 16.99 13.09 11.89
C SER A 8 15.49 13.45 11.90
N GLU A 9 15.13 14.59 11.30
CA GLU A 9 13.75 15.04 11.20
C GLU A 9 12.99 14.26 10.11
N LEU A 10 13.63 14.00 8.97
CA LEU A 10 13.05 13.17 7.90
C LEU A 10 12.76 11.74 8.39
N LEU A 11 13.65 11.17 9.21
CA LEU A 11 13.48 9.86 9.84
C LEU A 11 12.27 9.85 10.80
N GLU A 12 12.11 10.88 11.63
CA GLU A 12 10.97 10.98 12.55
C GLU A 12 9.64 11.02 11.79
N ILE A 13 9.54 11.88 10.77
CA ILE A 13 8.35 11.97 9.90
C ILE A 13 8.07 10.64 9.20
N ALA A 14 9.10 9.98 8.68
CA ALA A 14 8.98 8.67 8.04
C ALA A 14 8.49 7.59 9.02
N HIS A 15 8.96 7.59 10.27
CA HIS A 15 8.49 6.69 11.31
C HIS A 15 7.01 6.88 11.63
N GLU A 16 6.57 8.12 11.75
CA GLU A 16 5.16 8.43 12.01
C GLU A 16 4.26 8.01 10.84
N ALA A 17 4.66 8.31 9.61
CA ALA A 17 3.94 7.93 8.40
C ALA A 17 3.85 6.40 8.23
N CYS A 18 4.96 5.70 8.50
CA CYS A 18 5.04 4.24 8.49
C CYS A 18 4.06 3.64 9.51
N ALA A 19 4.07 4.14 10.75
CA ALA A 19 3.17 3.70 11.80
C ALA A 19 1.69 3.99 11.47
N TYR A 20 1.40 5.15 10.87
CA TYR A 20 0.05 5.51 10.43
C TYR A 20 -0.49 4.52 9.39
N ALA A 21 0.27 4.24 8.33
CA ALA A 21 -0.19 3.34 7.27
C ALA A 21 -0.44 1.92 7.81
N ARG A 22 0.45 1.41 8.66
CA ARG A 22 0.33 0.10 9.34
C ARG A 22 -0.83 0.02 10.32
N LYS A 23 -1.23 1.15 10.93
CA LYS A 23 -2.43 1.19 11.78
C LYS A 23 -3.71 0.94 10.98
N HIS A 24 -3.77 1.35 9.71
CA HIS A 24 -5.00 1.36 8.93
C HIS A 24 -5.19 0.14 8.03
N ILE A 25 -4.11 -0.44 7.49
CA ILE A 25 -4.20 -1.69 6.73
C ILE A 25 -4.07 -2.88 7.70
N LYS A 26 -5.09 -3.73 7.73
CA LYS A 26 -5.17 -4.93 8.58
C LYS A 26 -4.82 -6.22 7.84
N GLN A 27 -5.04 -6.26 6.53
CA GLN A 27 -4.72 -7.39 5.67
C GLN A 27 -3.90 -6.91 4.47
N GLY A 28 -2.77 -7.56 4.23
CA GLY A 28 -1.86 -7.26 3.12
C GLY A 28 -0.89 -8.41 2.93
N GLU A 29 -0.12 -8.40 1.85
CA GLU A 29 0.87 -9.45 1.58
C GLU A 29 1.94 -9.59 2.69
N THR A 30 2.09 -8.57 3.54
CA THR A 30 3.09 -8.49 4.61
C THR A 30 2.54 -8.19 6.00
N THR A 31 1.27 -7.80 6.12
CA THR A 31 0.65 -7.33 7.37
C THR A 31 -0.22 -8.40 8.05
N PRO A 32 -0.24 -8.45 9.40
CA PRO A 32 0.70 -7.91 10.37
C PRO A 32 1.65 -9.03 10.81
N ARG A 33 2.46 -9.59 9.91
CA ARG A 33 3.24 -10.80 10.23
C ARG A 33 4.73 -10.68 9.93
N ILE A 34 5.15 -9.60 9.27
CA ILE A 34 6.56 -9.32 9.05
C ILE A 34 7.00 -8.24 10.06
N LYS A 35 7.70 -8.67 11.12
CA LYS A 35 8.59 -7.81 11.90
C LYS A 35 10.01 -8.14 11.44
N PHE A 36 10.62 -7.25 10.65
CA PHE A 36 12.01 -7.46 10.23
C PHE A 36 12.95 -7.19 11.41
N TYR A 37 13.55 -8.23 11.97
CA TYR A 37 14.67 -8.09 12.89
C TYR A 37 16.00 -8.11 12.14
N LYS A 38 16.91 -7.25 12.56
CA LYS A 38 18.18 -6.80 11.92
C LYS A 38 19.24 -7.85 11.54
N LYS A 39 18.92 -9.14 11.40
CA LYS A 39 19.87 -10.17 10.93
C LYS A 39 19.19 -11.21 10.03
N ASN A 40 19.44 -11.10 8.73
CA ASN A 40 19.47 -12.18 7.73
C ASN A 40 18.39 -13.30 7.79
N THR A 41 17.50 -13.26 6.79
CA THR A 41 17.10 -14.41 5.92
C THR A 41 16.25 -15.57 6.44
N THR A 42 15.51 -15.47 7.55
CA THR A 42 14.36 -16.38 7.78
C THR A 42 13.19 -15.61 8.38
N LEU A 43 12.32 -15.12 7.50
CA LEU A 43 11.23 -14.16 7.75
C LEU A 43 10.03 -14.69 8.54
N PHE A 44 10.13 -15.84 9.20
CA PHE A 44 9.03 -16.38 9.99
C PHE A 44 9.56 -16.89 11.32
N ASP A 45 9.28 -16.14 12.38
CA ASP A 45 9.39 -16.66 13.73
C ASP A 45 8.54 -17.94 13.84
N LYS A 46 9.02 -18.95 14.57
CA LYS A 46 8.33 -20.26 14.66
C LYS A 46 6.91 -20.09 15.22
N ASP A 47 6.73 -19.12 16.12
CA ASP A 47 5.47 -18.83 16.77
C ASP A 47 4.46 -18.16 15.82
N LEU A 48 4.92 -17.23 14.98
CA LEU A 48 4.08 -16.60 13.96
C LEU A 48 3.67 -17.58 12.85
N THR A 49 4.55 -18.54 12.54
CA THR A 49 4.26 -19.61 11.58
C THR A 49 3.15 -20.53 12.10
N ALA A 50 3.18 -20.87 13.40
CA ALA A 50 2.16 -21.71 14.03
C ALA A 50 0.79 -20.99 14.05
N ILE A 51 0.76 -19.73 14.49
CA ILE A 51 -0.46 -18.91 14.50
C ILE A 51 -1.07 -18.83 13.09
N ARG A 52 -0.24 -18.60 12.06
CA ARG A 52 -0.70 -18.55 10.67
C ARG A 52 -1.31 -19.86 10.18
N LYS A 53 -0.70 -20.99 10.55
CA LYS A 53 -1.25 -22.30 10.22
C LYS A 53 -2.62 -22.51 10.87
N ASP A 54 -2.79 -22.09 12.11
CA ASP A 54 -4.07 -22.22 12.80
C ASP A 54 -5.15 -21.31 12.18
N ASP A 55 -4.81 -20.07 11.86
CA ASP A 55 -5.71 -19.15 11.16
C ASP A 55 -6.17 -19.72 9.81
N LEU A 56 -5.24 -20.28 9.02
CA LEU A 56 -5.55 -20.89 7.73
C LEU A 56 -6.41 -22.15 7.87
N LYS A 57 -6.13 -22.98 8.87
CA LYS A 57 -6.97 -24.14 9.21
C LYS A 57 -8.40 -23.73 9.54
N ILE A 58 -8.56 -22.63 10.29
CA ILE A 58 -9.89 -22.11 10.66
C ILE A 58 -10.59 -21.55 9.42
N LYS A 59 -9.94 -20.64 8.68
CA LYS A 59 -10.52 -19.96 7.51
C LYS A 59 -10.87 -20.93 6.38
N TYR A 60 -10.03 -21.94 6.15
CA TYR A 60 -10.19 -22.91 5.06
C TYR A 60 -10.45 -24.33 5.58
N LYS A 61 -11.22 -24.47 6.66
CA LYS A 61 -11.48 -25.74 7.36
C LYS A 61 -11.85 -26.89 6.42
N ASN A 62 -12.85 -26.68 5.56
CA ASN A 62 -13.33 -27.72 4.63
C ASN A 62 -12.20 -28.18 3.70
N ARG A 63 -11.44 -27.22 3.15
CA ARG A 63 -10.32 -27.52 2.25
C ARG A 63 -9.19 -28.25 2.97
N TYR A 64 -8.90 -27.88 4.21
CA TYR A 64 -7.90 -28.57 5.03
C TYR A 64 -8.29 -30.03 5.26
N GLU A 65 -9.52 -30.29 5.72
CA GLU A 65 -10.00 -31.64 6.01
C GLU A 65 -10.12 -32.51 4.75
N GLU A 66 -10.62 -31.97 3.64
CA GLU A 66 -10.66 -32.66 2.33
C GLU A 66 -9.27 -33.15 1.90
N ARG A 67 -8.27 -32.26 1.95
CA ARG A 67 -6.91 -32.61 1.52
C ARG A 67 -6.21 -33.56 2.48
N LYS A 68 -6.50 -33.44 3.78
CA LYS A 68 -6.01 -34.38 4.80
C LYS A 68 -6.60 -35.77 4.60
N ALA A 69 -7.90 -35.87 4.33
CA ALA A 69 -8.57 -37.13 4.00
C ALA A 69 -8.04 -37.76 2.71
N ALA A 70 -7.63 -36.94 1.73
CA ALA A 70 -6.98 -37.40 0.50
C ALA A 70 -5.50 -37.82 0.69
N GLY A 71 -4.97 -37.85 1.92
CA GLY A 71 -3.62 -38.33 2.22
C GLY A 71 -2.49 -37.36 1.87
N HIS A 72 -2.77 -36.08 1.63
CA HIS A 72 -1.73 -35.09 1.37
C HIS A 72 -0.88 -34.79 2.62
N LYS A 73 0.43 -34.58 2.43
CA LYS A 73 1.34 -34.11 3.50
C LYS A 73 0.92 -32.72 3.99
N GLU A 74 0.97 -32.50 5.31
CA GLU A 74 0.53 -31.24 5.94
C GLU A 74 1.22 -30.00 5.35
N SER A 75 2.52 -30.09 5.03
CA SER A 75 3.25 -29.00 4.36
C SER A 75 2.66 -28.62 3.00
N SER A 76 2.20 -29.60 2.22
CA SER A 76 1.54 -29.38 0.93
C SER A 76 0.14 -28.79 1.09
N ILE A 77 -0.58 -29.18 2.15
CA ILE A 77 -1.90 -28.62 2.46
C ILE A 77 -1.75 -27.13 2.76
N PHE A 78 -0.84 -26.76 3.67
CA PHE A 78 -0.61 -25.36 4.02
C PHE A 78 -0.09 -24.52 2.86
N HIS A 79 0.76 -25.07 2.00
CA HIS A 79 1.17 -24.35 0.79
C HIS A 79 -0.04 -24.02 -0.10
N ASN A 80 -1.00 -24.94 -0.23
CA ASN A 80 -2.23 -24.68 -0.97
C ASN A 80 -3.13 -23.66 -0.28
N LEU A 81 -3.27 -23.70 1.04
CA LEU A 81 -4.09 -22.73 1.78
C LEU A 81 -3.50 -21.31 1.70
N GLU A 82 -2.17 -21.17 1.82
CA GLU A 82 -1.48 -19.89 1.62
C GLU A 82 -1.70 -19.33 0.22
N TYR A 83 -1.68 -20.20 -0.81
CA TYR A 83 -1.96 -19.79 -2.18
C TYR A 83 -3.40 -19.27 -2.33
N LEU A 84 -4.39 -19.97 -1.76
CA LEU A 84 -5.79 -19.55 -1.81
C LEU A 84 -6.03 -18.23 -1.08
N ASP A 85 -5.44 -18.06 0.11
CA ASP A 85 -5.57 -16.83 0.89
C ASP A 85 -4.97 -15.62 0.17
N ARG A 86 -3.82 -15.81 -0.47
CA ARG A 86 -3.20 -14.77 -1.27
C ARG A 86 -4.00 -14.43 -2.51
N LEU A 87 -4.53 -15.44 -3.21
CA LEU A 87 -5.36 -15.20 -4.38
C LEU A 87 -6.62 -14.41 -4.01
N ALA A 88 -7.25 -14.76 -2.89
CA ALA A 88 -8.38 -14.01 -2.35
C ALA A 88 -8.00 -12.55 -2.06
N LEU A 89 -6.90 -12.30 -1.33
CA LEU A 89 -6.42 -10.94 -1.07
C LEU A 89 -6.06 -10.18 -2.36
N THR A 90 -5.45 -10.85 -3.34
CA THR A 90 -5.08 -10.23 -4.63
C THR A 90 -6.33 -9.74 -5.35
N ASN A 91 -7.38 -10.56 -5.37
CA ASN A 91 -8.66 -10.19 -5.97
C ASN A 91 -9.32 -9.05 -5.18
N GLU A 92 -9.35 -9.12 -3.84
CA GLU A 92 -9.92 -8.05 -3.01
C GLU A 92 -9.19 -6.71 -3.22
N VAL A 93 -7.86 -6.72 -3.35
CA VAL A 93 -7.07 -5.51 -3.66
C VAL A 93 -7.32 -5.02 -5.09
N ALA A 94 -7.49 -5.91 -6.06
CA ALA A 94 -7.84 -5.54 -7.43
C ALA A 94 -9.23 -4.86 -7.49
N ASP A 95 -10.23 -5.45 -6.84
CA ASP A 95 -11.58 -4.89 -6.75
C ASP A 95 -11.58 -3.53 -6.03
N LEU A 96 -10.76 -3.39 -4.99
CA LEU A 96 -10.56 -2.10 -4.29
C LEU A 96 -9.99 -1.03 -5.21
N ARG A 97 -8.98 -1.39 -6.02
CA ARG A 97 -8.36 -0.47 -6.98
C ARG A 97 -9.32 -0.08 -8.09
N GLU A 98 -10.12 -1.02 -8.58
CA GLU A 98 -11.16 -0.76 -9.58
C GLU A 98 -12.25 0.19 -9.05
N GLN A 99 -12.67 0.02 -7.79
CA GLN A 99 -13.59 0.96 -7.13
C GLN A 99 -12.98 2.36 -7.01
N ALA A 100 -11.70 2.46 -6.63
CA ALA A 100 -11.00 3.73 -6.55
C ALA A 100 -10.85 4.41 -7.93
N ASP A 101 -10.53 3.64 -8.97
CA ASP A 101 -10.38 4.14 -10.34
C ASP A 101 -11.74 4.58 -10.93
N THR A 102 -12.83 3.87 -10.63
CA THR A 102 -14.19 4.28 -10.99
C THR A 102 -14.54 5.61 -10.32
N LEU A 103 -14.41 5.70 -8.99
CA LEU A 103 -14.67 6.92 -8.22
C LEU A 103 -13.85 8.11 -8.76
N TRP A 104 -12.58 7.89 -9.05
CA TRP A 104 -11.71 8.90 -9.63
C TRP A 104 -12.19 9.40 -11.00
N ASN A 105 -12.51 8.47 -11.91
CA ASN A 105 -12.97 8.81 -13.25
C ASN A 105 -14.29 9.59 -13.21
N ASP A 106 -15.25 9.14 -12.41
CA ASP A 106 -16.57 9.74 -12.30
C ASP A 106 -16.50 11.12 -11.67
N PHE A 107 -15.74 11.26 -10.57
CA PHE A 107 -15.53 12.56 -9.93
C PHE A 107 -14.82 13.57 -10.84
N CYS A 108 -13.76 13.15 -11.54
CA CYS A 108 -13.07 14.02 -12.49
C CYS A 108 -14.00 14.46 -13.62
N THR A 109 -14.81 13.54 -14.15
CA THR A 109 -15.80 13.84 -15.20
C THR A 109 -16.84 14.83 -14.70
N HIS A 110 -17.41 14.60 -13.52
CA HIS A 110 -18.40 15.46 -12.89
C HIS A 110 -17.86 16.89 -12.64
N LYS A 111 -16.59 17.01 -12.23
CA LYS A 111 -15.94 18.31 -11.97
C LYS A 111 -15.29 18.95 -13.20
N GLY A 112 -15.30 18.30 -14.37
CA GLY A 112 -14.62 18.79 -15.57
C GLY A 112 -13.09 18.84 -15.43
N ILE A 113 -12.50 17.98 -14.61
CA ILE A 113 -11.07 17.93 -14.34
C ILE A 113 -10.39 16.98 -15.34
N ASN A 114 -9.30 17.43 -15.97
CA ASN A 114 -8.49 16.56 -16.80
C ASN A 114 -7.84 15.46 -15.95
N LYS A 115 -8.27 14.21 -16.13
CA LYS A 115 -7.77 13.05 -15.39
C LYS A 115 -6.26 12.82 -15.54
N ASN A 116 -5.66 13.24 -16.64
CA ASN A 116 -4.22 13.09 -16.89
C ASN A 116 -3.38 14.26 -16.34
N SER A 117 -4.01 15.26 -15.72
CA SER A 117 -3.30 16.35 -15.03
C SER A 117 -2.78 15.92 -13.65
N GLU A 118 -1.82 16.67 -13.10
CA GLU A 118 -1.33 16.48 -11.72
C GLU A 118 -2.48 16.46 -10.70
N ARG A 119 -3.43 17.40 -10.83
CA ARG A 119 -4.64 17.45 -10.00
C ARG A 119 -5.49 16.19 -10.17
N GLY A 120 -5.72 15.75 -11.40
CA GLY A 120 -6.44 14.51 -11.71
C GLY A 120 -5.79 13.28 -11.08
N GLN A 121 -4.46 13.15 -11.16
CA GLN A 121 -3.73 12.04 -10.54
C GLN A 121 -3.72 12.13 -9.00
N SER A 122 -3.77 13.33 -8.43
CA SER A 122 -3.93 13.53 -7.00
C SER A 122 -5.29 13.06 -6.48
N ILE A 123 -6.37 13.35 -7.23
CA ILE A 123 -7.71 12.82 -6.94
C ILE A 123 -7.70 11.30 -6.99
N ARG A 124 -7.04 10.69 -7.98
CA ARG A 124 -6.91 9.23 -8.07
C ARG A 124 -6.31 8.61 -6.81
N ARG A 125 -5.23 9.19 -6.29
CA ARG A 125 -4.59 8.73 -5.04
C ARG A 125 -5.51 8.91 -3.84
N HIS A 126 -6.28 10.00 -3.77
CA HIS A 126 -7.22 10.23 -2.67
C HIS A 126 -8.41 9.26 -2.74
N ALA A 127 -8.90 8.94 -3.93
CA ALA A 127 -9.90 7.89 -4.12
C ALA A 127 -9.37 6.53 -3.63
N LEU A 128 -8.10 6.21 -3.92
CA LEU A 128 -7.45 5.00 -3.41
C LEU A 128 -7.36 5.02 -1.88
N GLU A 129 -6.89 6.12 -1.26
CA GLU A 129 -6.85 6.27 0.20
C GLU A 129 -8.24 6.02 0.83
N LEU A 130 -9.30 6.62 0.29
CA LEU A 130 -10.67 6.42 0.81
C LEU A 130 -11.10 4.97 0.78
N CYS A 131 -10.82 4.25 -0.31
CA CYS A 131 -11.14 2.83 -0.43
C CYS A 131 -10.30 1.97 0.53
N VAL A 132 -9.00 2.28 0.68
CA VAL A 132 -8.11 1.59 1.62
C VAL A 132 -8.54 1.80 3.07
N LEU A 133 -8.92 3.01 3.47
CA LEU A 133 -9.38 3.30 4.83
C LEU A 133 -10.69 2.59 5.19
N GLU A 134 -11.58 2.42 4.21
CA GLU A 134 -12.84 1.68 4.36
C GLU A 134 -12.58 0.17 4.49
N LYS A 135 -11.90 -0.42 3.50
CA LYS A 135 -11.72 -1.89 3.42
C LYS A 135 -10.62 -2.40 4.34
N LYS A 136 -9.67 -1.55 4.72
CA LYS A 136 -8.49 -1.88 5.54
C LYS A 136 -7.63 -3.00 4.97
N ILE A 137 -7.57 -3.09 3.65
CA ILE A 137 -6.71 -4.02 2.91
C ILE A 137 -5.75 -3.24 2.01
N GLY A 138 -4.59 -3.82 1.70
CA GLY A 138 -3.67 -3.18 0.76
C GLY A 138 -2.30 -3.85 0.68
N ASN A 139 -1.62 -3.61 -0.44
CA ASN A 139 -0.23 -4.01 -0.67
C ASN A 139 0.67 -2.77 -0.69
N CYS A 140 1.89 -2.89 -1.22
CA CYS A 140 2.91 -1.84 -1.13
C CYS A 140 2.45 -0.48 -1.69
N GLY A 141 1.66 -0.46 -2.78
CA GLY A 141 1.09 0.77 -3.33
C GLY A 141 0.10 1.46 -2.38
N GLU A 142 -0.80 0.71 -1.74
CA GLU A 142 -1.79 1.24 -0.80
C GLU A 142 -1.10 1.73 0.48
N PHE A 143 -0.15 0.95 0.99
CA PHE A 143 0.70 1.32 2.12
C PHE A 143 1.45 2.63 1.87
N ALA A 144 2.11 2.74 0.72
CA ALA A 144 2.84 3.94 0.34
C ALA A 144 1.88 5.14 0.15
N THR A 145 0.69 4.93 -0.41
CA THR A 145 -0.32 5.99 -0.58
C THR A 145 -0.75 6.57 0.78
N LEU A 146 -1.06 5.71 1.76
CA LEU A 146 -1.44 6.18 3.10
C LEU A 146 -0.30 6.95 3.78
N ALA A 147 0.94 6.47 3.70
CA ALA A 147 2.08 7.15 4.29
C ALA A 147 2.36 8.50 3.60
N PHE A 148 2.28 8.54 2.26
CA PHE A 148 2.47 9.76 1.47
C PHE A 148 1.41 10.81 1.84
N HIS A 149 0.13 10.45 1.89
CA HIS A 149 -0.94 11.38 2.26
C HIS A 149 -0.88 11.81 3.73
N TYR A 150 -0.46 10.93 4.64
CA TYR A 150 -0.23 11.31 6.03
C TYR A 150 0.76 12.49 6.13
N ILE A 151 1.89 12.38 5.42
CA ILE A 151 2.93 13.42 5.42
C ILE A 151 2.37 14.71 4.82
N GLN A 152 1.66 14.62 3.68
CA GLN A 152 1.03 15.78 3.04
C GLN A 152 0.07 16.53 3.96
N LYS A 153 -0.77 15.80 4.70
CA LYS A 153 -1.79 16.38 5.59
C LYS A 153 -1.18 16.95 6.87
N LYS A 154 -0.15 16.31 7.42
CA LYS A 154 0.40 16.66 8.72
C LYS A 154 1.50 17.73 8.66
N TYR A 155 2.24 17.81 7.55
CA TYR A 155 3.36 18.74 7.39
C TYR A 155 3.27 19.57 6.10
N PRO A 156 2.13 20.20 5.80
CA PRO A 156 1.90 20.89 4.52
C PRO A 156 2.92 22.00 4.25
N GLU A 157 3.35 22.72 5.28
CA GLU A 157 4.29 23.84 5.18
C GLU A 157 5.75 23.42 4.89
N ARG A 158 6.03 22.11 4.93
CA ARG A 158 7.39 21.56 4.80
C ARG A 158 7.56 20.67 3.57
N LEU A 159 6.50 20.46 2.78
CA LEU A 159 6.50 19.45 1.70
C LEU A 159 7.51 19.76 0.59
N GLU A 160 7.72 21.04 0.27
CA GLU A 160 8.74 21.46 -0.70
C GLU A 160 10.16 21.13 -0.22
N GLU A 161 10.43 21.23 1.08
CA GLU A 161 11.74 20.90 1.67
C GLU A 161 11.97 19.39 1.72
N MET A 162 10.90 18.60 1.93
CA MET A 162 10.98 17.15 2.07
C MET A 162 11.26 16.39 0.78
N ASN A 163 11.12 17.00 -0.40
CA ASN A 163 11.25 16.27 -1.70
C ASN A 163 10.46 14.95 -1.71
N LEU A 164 9.21 15.00 -1.22
CA LEU A 164 8.38 13.84 -0.97
C LEU A 164 8.01 13.12 -2.28
N ILE A 165 8.35 11.83 -2.38
CA ILE A 165 8.20 11.01 -3.58
C ILE A 165 7.63 9.63 -3.22
N VAL A 166 6.71 9.12 -4.03
CA VAL A 166 6.41 7.67 -4.10
C VAL A 166 7.36 7.04 -5.10
N LEU A 167 8.13 6.06 -4.64
CA LEU A 167 9.23 5.44 -5.39
C LEU A 167 8.90 3.98 -5.70
N GLY A 168 8.99 3.62 -6.97
CA GLY A 168 8.94 2.25 -7.46
C GLY A 168 10.34 1.64 -7.52
N VAL A 169 10.50 0.45 -6.94
CA VAL A 169 11.75 -0.32 -6.92
C VAL A 169 11.65 -1.45 -7.96
N ASN A 170 12.63 -1.49 -8.87
CA ASN A 170 12.76 -2.48 -9.95
C ASN A 170 11.49 -2.57 -10.82
N GLY A 171 11.16 -1.51 -11.54
CA GLY A 171 9.96 -1.47 -12.38
C GLY A 171 8.68 -1.60 -11.57
N ASP A 172 8.65 -0.96 -10.39
CA ASP A 172 7.46 -0.78 -9.53
C ASP A 172 6.93 -2.07 -8.90
N LYS A 173 7.75 -3.13 -8.93
CA LYS A 173 7.47 -4.40 -8.25
C LYS A 173 7.30 -4.22 -6.75
N HIS A 174 7.98 -3.24 -6.18
CA HIS A 174 7.78 -2.79 -4.80
C HIS A 174 7.66 -1.27 -4.77
N VAL A 175 6.79 -0.74 -3.92
CA VAL A 175 6.50 0.68 -3.83
C VAL A 175 6.73 1.16 -2.40
N VAL A 176 7.50 2.24 -2.26
CA VAL A 176 7.86 2.86 -0.97
C VAL A 176 7.66 4.37 -1.03
N VAL A 177 7.65 5.03 0.13
CA VAL A 177 7.70 6.49 0.21
C VAL A 177 9.13 6.92 0.47
N SER A 178 9.55 8.00 -0.15
CA SER A 178 10.86 8.57 0.02
C SER A 178 10.79 10.07 0.33
N LEU A 179 11.65 10.49 1.25
CA LEU A 179 11.85 11.87 1.64
C LEU A 179 13.34 12.22 1.48
N GLY A 180 13.66 13.49 1.33
CA GLY A 180 14.99 13.98 1.03
C GLY A 180 15.34 13.90 -0.46
N ARG A 181 16.48 14.49 -0.78
CA ARG A 181 17.13 14.43 -2.10
C ARG A 181 17.82 13.09 -2.28
N ASP A 182 18.45 12.89 -3.43
CA ASP A 182 19.15 11.63 -3.72
C ASP A 182 20.29 11.35 -2.74
N GLU A 183 20.97 12.41 -2.27
CA GLU A 183 22.14 12.37 -1.38
C GLU A 183 21.81 12.22 0.12
N ASP A 184 20.56 12.39 0.51
CA ASP A 184 20.15 12.36 1.92
C ASP A 184 18.82 11.60 2.11
N ARG A 185 18.56 10.69 1.17
CA ARG A 185 17.28 10.00 1.00
C ARG A 185 16.92 9.14 2.21
N VAL A 186 15.79 9.44 2.83
CA VAL A 186 15.12 8.56 3.79
C VAL A 186 14.05 7.75 3.07
N ILE A 187 14.01 6.46 3.35
CA ILE A 187 12.98 5.53 2.88
C ILE A 187 12.02 5.22 4.02
N CYS A 188 10.73 5.32 3.72
CA CYS A 188 9.61 4.84 4.51
C CYS A 188 8.96 3.66 3.76
N ASP A 189 9.16 2.46 4.26
CA ASP A 189 8.55 1.22 3.76
C ASP A 189 7.57 0.64 4.79
N PRO A 190 6.30 1.08 4.77
CA PRO A 190 5.28 0.60 5.69
C PRO A 190 4.89 -0.87 5.46
N THR A 191 5.14 -1.39 4.26
CA THR A 191 4.90 -2.78 3.91
C THR A 191 5.78 -3.70 4.76
N LEU A 192 7.06 -3.34 4.89
CA LEU A 192 8.06 -4.11 5.64
C LEU A 192 8.33 -3.60 7.05
N ASP A 193 7.70 -2.50 7.47
CA ASP A 193 7.96 -1.83 8.76
C ASP A 193 9.39 -1.30 8.88
N LEU A 194 9.90 -0.73 7.79
CA LEU A 194 11.28 -0.26 7.69
C LEU A 194 11.31 1.25 7.44
N VAL A 195 12.13 1.93 8.23
CA VAL A 195 12.52 3.32 8.00
C VAL A 195 14.03 3.40 8.14
N PHE A 196 14.70 3.99 7.15
CA PHE A 196 16.16 4.05 7.10
C PHE A 196 16.65 5.11 6.10
N GLU A 197 17.91 5.49 6.26
CA GLU A 197 18.64 6.33 5.31
C GLU A 197 19.23 5.44 4.21
N LEU A 198 18.87 5.68 2.94
CA LEU A 198 19.24 4.82 1.83
C LEU A 198 20.75 4.74 1.63
N GLU A 199 21.46 5.86 1.79
CA GLU A 199 22.92 5.88 1.63
C GLU A 199 23.66 5.09 2.72
N LYS A 200 23.11 5.06 3.95
CA LYS A 200 23.75 4.39 5.08
C LYS A 200 23.40 2.91 5.14
N GLU A 201 22.19 2.55 4.74
CA GLU A 201 21.66 1.18 4.86
C GLU A 201 20.97 0.71 3.55
N PRO A 202 21.64 0.76 2.39
CA PRO A 202 21.02 0.45 1.09
C PRO A 202 20.48 -0.98 1.00
N GLN A 203 21.10 -1.91 1.73
CA GLN A 203 20.68 -3.31 1.84
C GLN A 203 19.29 -3.51 2.46
N LYS A 204 18.70 -2.48 3.09
CA LYS A 204 17.34 -2.53 3.62
C LYS A 204 16.27 -2.22 2.58
N LEU A 205 16.63 -1.60 1.46
CA LEU A 205 15.71 -1.46 0.34
C LEU A 205 15.62 -2.81 -0.37
N HIS A 206 14.41 -3.22 -0.73
CA HIS A 206 14.19 -4.52 -1.34
C HIS A 206 13.39 -4.41 -2.64
N SER A 207 13.78 -5.22 -3.63
CA SER A 207 12.92 -5.58 -4.74
C SER A 207 12.02 -6.75 -4.34
N PHE A 208 10.77 -6.70 -4.79
CA PHE A 208 9.80 -7.77 -4.59
C PHE A 208 9.73 -8.68 -5.81
N GLY A 209 9.63 -9.98 -5.58
CA GLY A 209 9.38 -10.96 -6.62
C GLY A 209 8.45 -12.06 -6.13
N GLN A 210 7.66 -12.62 -7.05
CA GLN A 210 6.80 -13.76 -6.78
C GLN A 210 7.19 -14.94 -7.66
N PHE A 211 7.47 -16.10 -7.05
CA PHE A 211 7.81 -17.32 -7.77
C PHE A 211 7.21 -18.55 -7.08
N HIS A 212 6.51 -19.40 -7.84
CA HIS A 212 5.78 -20.58 -7.35
C HIS A 212 4.95 -20.31 -6.07
N GLY A 213 4.20 -19.20 -6.06
CA GLY A 213 3.36 -18.86 -4.91
C GLY A 213 4.13 -18.51 -3.63
N LYS A 214 5.41 -18.13 -3.73
CA LYS A 214 6.20 -17.56 -2.62
C LYS A 214 6.60 -16.13 -2.94
N ASN A 215 6.58 -15.29 -1.91
CA ASN A 215 7.04 -13.91 -1.97
C ASN A 215 8.51 -13.88 -1.60
N TYR A 216 9.30 -13.17 -2.39
CA TYR A 216 10.73 -13.00 -2.19
C TYR A 216 11.05 -11.52 -2.13
N TYR A 217 11.81 -11.15 -1.13
CA TYR A 217 12.40 -9.83 -1.00
C TYR A 217 13.90 -9.98 -1.20
N TYR A 218 14.40 -9.39 -2.28
CA TYR A 218 15.81 -9.38 -2.60
C TYR A 218 16.37 -7.99 -2.28
N PRO A 219 17.55 -7.87 -1.65
CA PRO A 219 18.18 -6.57 -1.46
C PRO A 219 18.28 -5.84 -2.80
N TYR A 220 17.91 -4.56 -2.79
CA TYR A 220 18.05 -3.67 -3.93
C TYR A 220 19.53 -3.56 -4.30
N SER A 221 19.81 -3.68 -5.60
CA SER A 221 21.13 -3.40 -6.15
C SER A 221 21.04 -2.28 -7.19
N PRO A 222 21.67 -1.11 -6.96
CA PRO A 222 21.62 0.01 -7.91
C PRO A 222 22.24 -0.31 -9.27
N GLU A 223 23.04 -1.37 -9.38
CA GLU A 223 23.61 -1.84 -10.65
C GLU A 223 22.59 -2.56 -11.54
N PHE A 224 21.55 -3.16 -10.94
CA PHE A 224 20.60 -4.05 -11.63
C PHE A 224 19.13 -3.61 -11.50
N ASP A 225 18.81 -2.88 -10.44
CA ASP A 225 17.46 -2.42 -10.13
C ASP A 225 17.32 -0.93 -10.45
N THR A 226 16.22 -0.59 -11.11
CA THR A 226 15.87 0.81 -11.38
C THR A 226 15.03 1.39 -10.24
N LEU A 227 15.17 2.70 -10.01
CA LEU A 227 14.27 3.47 -9.15
C LEU A 227 13.44 4.41 -10.01
N ASN A 228 12.12 4.27 -9.93
CA ASN A 228 11.17 5.05 -10.71
C ASN A 228 10.39 6.00 -9.80
N LYS A 229 10.27 7.27 -10.17
CA LYS A 229 9.39 8.22 -9.47
C LYS A 229 7.96 8.02 -9.97
N LEU A 230 7.08 7.54 -9.09
CA LEU A 230 5.68 7.23 -9.44
C LEU A 230 4.73 8.38 -9.12
N ALA A 231 5.04 9.10 -8.04
CA ALA A 231 4.39 10.36 -7.71
C ALA A 231 5.41 11.24 -7.03
N THR A 232 5.40 12.53 -7.36
CA THR A 232 6.16 13.55 -6.63
C THR A 232 5.15 14.53 -6.06
N TYR A 233 5.38 15.02 -4.85
CA TYR A 233 4.62 16.14 -4.36
C TYR A 233 4.80 17.34 -5.30
N THR A 234 3.69 17.88 -5.78
CA THR A 234 3.64 19.11 -6.57
C THR A 234 2.58 20.05 -5.98
N PRO A 235 2.87 21.36 -5.80
CA PRO A 235 1.87 22.32 -5.38
C PRO A 235 0.63 22.31 -6.28
N GLU A 236 0.81 22.13 -7.59
CA GLU A 236 -0.27 22.08 -8.60
C GLU A 236 -1.23 20.91 -8.41
N GLY A 237 -0.74 19.79 -7.87
CA GLY A 237 -1.53 18.60 -7.55
C GLY A 237 -2.16 18.64 -6.16
N THR A 238 -1.89 19.66 -5.35
CA THR A 238 -2.40 19.71 -3.97
C THR A 238 -3.91 19.95 -3.97
N LEU A 239 -4.66 19.08 -3.29
CA LEU A 239 -6.10 19.21 -3.09
C LEU A 239 -6.37 19.94 -1.78
N THR A 240 -7.37 20.82 -1.77
CA THR A 240 -7.80 21.44 -0.51
C THR A 240 -8.59 20.44 0.33
N PRO A 241 -8.70 20.65 1.66
CA PRO A 241 -9.55 19.82 2.52
C PRO A 241 -11.00 19.71 2.01
N GLU A 242 -11.55 20.79 1.47
CA GLU A 242 -12.91 20.83 0.91
C GLU A 242 -13.06 19.93 -0.32
N GLU A 243 -12.02 19.82 -1.14
CA GLU A 243 -12.04 18.92 -2.30
C GLU A 243 -11.96 17.45 -1.90
N ILE A 244 -11.15 17.14 -0.88
CA ILE A 244 -11.05 15.79 -0.32
C ILE A 244 -12.40 15.39 0.30
N GLU A 245 -13.05 16.33 1.01
CA GLU A 245 -14.39 16.12 1.55
C GLU A 245 -15.42 15.94 0.42
N ALA A 246 -15.38 16.77 -0.62
CA ALA A 246 -16.27 16.64 -1.76
C ALA A 246 -16.14 15.29 -2.48
N LEU A 247 -14.92 14.76 -2.62
CA LEU A 247 -14.69 13.41 -3.15
C LEU A 247 -15.29 12.33 -2.24
N SER A 248 -15.16 12.51 -0.93
CA SER A 248 -15.71 11.60 0.07
C SER A 248 -17.23 11.58 0.04
N GLN A 249 -17.87 12.74 -0.05
CA GLN A 249 -19.33 12.86 -0.17
C GLN A 249 -19.84 12.29 -1.50
N PHE A 250 -19.16 12.57 -2.61
CA PHE A 250 -19.52 12.02 -3.92
C PHE A 250 -19.56 10.48 -3.92
N LYS A 251 -18.59 9.84 -3.25
CA LYS A 251 -18.58 8.38 -3.08
C LYS A 251 -19.82 7.86 -2.31
N LEU A 252 -20.25 8.58 -1.26
CA LEU A 252 -21.41 8.19 -0.46
C LEU A 252 -22.72 8.32 -1.27
N GLU A 253 -22.84 9.38 -2.07
CA GLU A 253 -24.00 9.63 -2.93
C GLU A 253 -24.15 8.54 -4.00
N GLU A 254 -23.07 8.20 -4.70
CA GLU A 254 -23.06 7.12 -5.71
C GLU A 254 -23.44 5.75 -5.12
N GLN A 255 -22.97 5.44 -3.89
CA GLN A 255 -23.36 4.20 -3.20
C GLN A 255 -24.86 4.16 -2.86
N SER A 256 -25.46 5.29 -2.49
CA SER A 256 -26.88 5.37 -2.13
C SER A 256 -27.84 5.13 -3.32
N HIS A 257 -27.38 5.41 -4.55
CA HIS A 257 -28.15 5.19 -5.77
C HIS A 257 -28.17 3.73 -6.24
N VAL A 258 -27.18 2.92 -5.85
CA VAL A 258 -27.12 1.47 -6.16
C VAL A 258 -28.02 0.66 -5.22
N ASP A 259 -28.18 1.08 -3.97
CA ASP A 259 -28.96 0.36 -2.94
C ASP A 259 -30.47 0.72 -2.90
N SER A 260 -30.94 1.60 -3.80
CA SER A 260 -32.36 1.94 -3.88
C SER A 260 -33.13 0.91 -4.71
N PRO A 261 -34.14 0.20 -4.17
CA PRO A 261 -34.93 -0.73 -4.95
C PRO A 261 -35.68 0.04 -6.05
N SER A 262 -35.42 -0.31 -7.30
CA SER A 262 -36.16 0.18 -8.46
C SER A 262 -37.66 -0.07 -8.26
N THR A 263 -38.40 0.95 -7.85
CA THR A 263 -39.85 1.01 -8.01
C THR A 263 -40.15 1.19 -9.48
N ARG A 264 -40.13 0.09 -10.24
CA ARG A 264 -40.90 0.00 -11.48
C ARG A 264 -42.38 -0.01 -11.10
N THR A 265 -42.98 1.17 -11.04
CA THR A 265 -44.42 1.33 -11.17
C THR A 265 -44.82 0.79 -12.55
N GLY A 266 -45.61 -0.28 -12.54
CA GLY A 266 -46.22 -0.84 -13.74
C GLY A 266 -47.24 0.13 -14.34
N ASN A 267 -47.34 0.08 -15.67
CA ASN A 267 -48.51 0.54 -16.42
C ASN A 267 -49.61 -0.52 -16.36
#